data_AF-A0A673KHL4-F1
#
_entry.id   AF-A0A673KHL4-F1
#
_cell.length_a   1.000
_cell.length_b   1.000
_cell.length_c   1.000
_cell.angle_alpha   90.00
_cell.angle_beta   90.00
_cell.angle_gamma   90.00
#
_symmetry.space_group_name_H-M   'P 1'
#
loop_
_entity.id
_entity.type
_entity.pdbx_description
1 polymer ?
#
loop_
_entity_poly.entity_id
_entity_poly.type
_entity_poly.pdbx_seq_one_letter_code
_entity_poly.pdbx_strand_id
1 'polypeptide(L)'
;MERDSLATGDTRSLTALHVQHHKSEEPQLRHVEKDVLIPKLMREKAKERCTQHVDVFSRCCKDAGFFMVFRCREENAALKECLTLHYQDPAFFEECKQEYLREKQEYKQTGIPAKNRKQKLPTSM
;
A
#
# COMPACT_ATOMS: atom_id res chain seq x y z
N MET A 1 65.15 -41.21 -6.61
CA MET A 1 64.70 -39.85 -6.27
C MET A 1 63.51 -39.57 -7.16
N GLU A 2 62.33 -40.05 -6.81
CA GLU A 2 61.22 -39.41 -6.03
C GLU A 2 60.03 -39.36 -7.00
N ARG A 3 59.11 -40.32 -6.94
CA ARG A 3 57.91 -40.46 -6.08
C ARG A 3 56.67 -39.73 -6.62
N ASP A 4 55.67 -40.55 -6.93
CA ASP A 4 54.22 -40.38 -6.81
C ASP A 4 53.50 -39.26 -7.58
N SER A 5 52.61 -39.66 -8.52
CA SER A 5 51.20 -39.21 -8.46
C SER A 5 50.31 -40.04 -9.41
N LEU A 6 49.67 -41.05 -8.86
CA LEU A 6 48.51 -41.75 -9.44
C LEU A 6 47.26 -40.94 -9.03
N ALA A 7 46.52 -40.39 -10.00
CA ALA A 7 45.21 -39.78 -9.73
C ALA A 7 44.21 -40.21 -10.81
N THR A 8 43.52 -41.30 -10.50
CA THR A 8 42.23 -41.69 -11.06
C THR A 8 41.22 -40.58 -10.76
N GLY A 9 40.73 -39.90 -11.80
CA GLY A 9 39.73 -38.83 -11.70
C GLY A 9 38.32 -39.41 -11.56
N ASP A 10 37.85 -39.41 -10.31
CA ASP A 10 36.54 -39.91 -9.85
C ASP A 10 35.39 -38.99 -10.29
N THR A 11 34.30 -39.60 -10.75
CA THR A 11 33.03 -38.94 -11.08
C THR A 11 32.39 -38.36 -9.83
N ARG A 12 32.44 -37.03 -9.65
CA ARG A 12 31.58 -36.32 -8.70
C ARG A 12 31.03 -35.03 -9.30
N SER A 13 29.72 -35.10 -9.58
CA SER A 13 28.80 -33.97 -9.66
C SER A 13 28.96 -33.01 -8.47
N LEU A 14 28.44 -31.79 -8.64
CA LEU A 14 28.15 -30.75 -7.64
C LEU A 14 29.20 -29.65 -7.49
N THR A 15 28.90 -28.47 -8.04
CA THR A 15 28.70 -27.28 -7.19
C THR A 15 27.80 -26.29 -7.92
N ALA A 16 26.60 -26.15 -7.36
CA ALA A 16 25.60 -25.17 -7.72
C ALA A 16 26.20 -23.76 -7.74
N LEU A 17 25.96 -23.04 -8.84
CA LEU A 17 25.94 -21.58 -8.85
C LEU A 17 25.01 -21.13 -7.71
N HIS A 18 25.58 -20.66 -6.61
CA HIS A 18 24.86 -19.90 -5.59
C HIS A 18 24.48 -18.55 -6.22
N VAL A 19 23.39 -18.56 -6.99
CA VAL A 19 22.55 -17.37 -7.10
C VAL A 19 22.06 -17.15 -5.68
N GLN A 20 22.70 -16.24 -4.97
CA GLN A 20 22.12 -15.69 -3.75
C GLN A 20 20.80 -15.07 -4.20
N HIS A 21 19.72 -15.82 -4.02
CA HIS A 21 18.40 -15.24 -3.89
C HIS A 21 18.53 -14.29 -2.71
N HIS A 22 18.82 -13.02 -3.01
CA HIS A 22 18.52 -11.94 -2.12
C HIS A 22 17.01 -12.02 -1.98
N LYS A 23 16.54 -12.79 -1.00
CA LYS A 23 15.15 -12.82 -0.60
C LYS A 23 14.86 -11.38 -0.29
N SER A 24 14.15 -10.70 -1.19
CA SER A 24 13.61 -9.38 -0.93
C SER A 24 12.80 -9.56 0.35
N GLU A 25 13.41 -9.23 1.49
CA GLU A 25 12.74 -9.25 2.78
C GLU A 25 11.61 -8.24 2.61
N GLU A 26 10.42 -8.74 2.27
CA GLU A 26 9.21 -7.96 2.36
C GLU A 26 9.24 -7.36 3.77
N PRO A 27 9.33 -6.03 3.92
CA PRO A 27 9.52 -5.44 5.22
C PRO A 27 8.36 -5.89 6.10
N GLN A 28 8.66 -6.55 7.23
CA GLN A 28 7.60 -7.02 8.12
C GLN A 28 6.83 -5.80 8.65
N LEU A 29 5.63 -5.61 8.10
CA LEU A 29 4.72 -4.54 8.50
C LEU A 29 4.05 -4.93 9.81
N ARG A 30 3.99 -3.99 10.76
CA ARG A 30 3.22 -4.20 11.99
C ARG A 30 1.73 -4.22 11.66
N HIS A 31 0.92 -4.84 12.53
CA HIS A 31 -0.55 -4.86 12.43
C HIS A 31 -1.13 -3.46 12.16
N VAL A 32 -0.67 -2.44 12.91
CA VAL A 32 -1.11 -1.04 12.71
C VAL A 32 -0.75 -0.51 11.33
N GLU A 33 0.38 -0.91 10.76
CA GLU A 33 0.80 -0.45 9.43
C GLU A 33 -0.05 -1.08 8.34
N LYS A 34 -0.28 -2.40 8.44
CA LYS A 34 -1.06 -3.18 7.49
C LYS A 34 -2.55 -2.85 7.53
N ASP A 35 -3.11 -2.69 8.73
CA ASP A 35 -4.57 -2.65 8.91
C ASP A 35 -5.11 -1.24 9.21
N VAL A 36 -4.23 -0.26 9.50
CA VAL A 36 -4.64 1.13 9.76
C VAL A 36 -3.95 2.12 8.84
N LEU A 37 -2.62 2.08 8.71
CA LEU A 37 -1.87 3.14 8.01
C LEU A 37 -1.95 3.02 6.49
N ILE A 38 -1.69 1.84 5.93
CA ILE A 38 -1.83 1.60 4.49
C ILE A 38 -3.29 1.78 4.05
N PRO A 39 -4.31 1.24 4.75
CA PRO A 39 -5.71 1.51 4.44
C PRO A 39 -6.09 3.00 4.53
N LYS A 40 -5.47 3.76 5.44
CA LYS A 40 -5.64 5.22 5.47
C LYS A 40 -5.08 5.88 4.23
N LEU A 41 -3.87 5.52 3.81
CA LEU A 41 -3.26 6.06 2.59
C LEU A 41 -4.10 5.72 1.37
N MET A 42 -4.55 4.47 1.25
CA MET A 42 -5.46 4.02 0.21
C MET A 42 -6.75 4.84 0.18
N ARG A 43 -7.36 5.12 1.35
CA ARG A 43 -8.57 5.93 1.44
C ARG A 43 -8.39 7.33 0.88
N GLU A 44 -7.29 7.98 1.24
CA GLU A 44 -7.03 9.35 0.78
C GLU A 44 -6.77 9.37 -0.73
N LYS A 45 -5.95 8.46 -1.24
CA LYS A 45 -5.75 8.30 -2.69
C LYS A 45 -7.03 7.95 -3.44
N ALA A 46 -7.85 7.06 -2.89
CA ALA A 46 -9.11 6.67 -3.51
C ALA A 46 -10.08 7.86 -3.59
N LYS A 47 -10.12 8.74 -2.58
CA LYS A 47 -10.89 10.00 -2.65
C LYS A 47 -10.34 10.94 -3.72
N GLU A 48 -9.02 11.03 -3.89
CA GLU A 48 -8.41 11.83 -4.95
C GLU A 48 -8.79 11.30 -6.34
N ARG A 49 -8.84 9.97 -6.52
CA ARG A 49 -9.30 9.33 -7.77
C ARG A 49 -10.81 9.45 -7.99
N CYS A 50 -11.62 9.40 -6.92
CA CYS A 50 -13.08 9.53 -6.96
C CYS A 50 -13.57 10.99 -6.73
N THR A 51 -12.75 12.00 -7.05
CA THR A 51 -13.04 13.43 -6.77
C THR A 51 -14.40 13.88 -7.32
N GLN A 52 -14.78 13.44 -8.50
CA GLN A 52 -16.09 13.73 -9.08
C GLN A 52 -17.25 13.28 -8.18
N HIS A 53 -17.21 12.05 -7.66
CA HIS A 53 -18.23 11.52 -6.77
C HIS A 53 -18.20 12.23 -5.40
N VAL A 54 -17.01 12.59 -4.92
CA VAL A 54 -16.83 13.37 -3.68
C VAL A 54 -17.47 14.75 -3.83
N ASP A 55 -17.29 15.41 -4.97
CA ASP A 55 -17.86 16.73 -5.23
C ASP A 55 -19.38 16.69 -5.35
N VAL A 56 -19.93 15.69 -6.06
CA VAL A 56 -21.38 15.49 -6.19
C VAL A 56 -22.01 15.22 -4.83
N PHE A 57 -21.44 14.29 -4.05
CA PHE A 57 -21.89 14.02 -2.70
C PHE A 57 -21.78 15.25 -1.80
N SER A 58 -20.68 15.99 -1.87
CA SER A 58 -20.46 17.21 -1.08
C SER A 58 -21.46 18.32 -1.43
N ARG A 59 -21.85 18.44 -2.71
CA ARG A 59 -22.90 19.37 -3.15
C ARG A 59 -24.24 18.95 -2.56
N CYS A 60 -24.63 17.69 -2.70
CA CYS A 60 -25.88 17.19 -2.10
C CYS A 60 -25.90 17.40 -0.57
N CYS A 61 -24.80 17.13 0.13
CA CYS A 61 -24.71 17.37 1.58
C CYS A 61 -24.94 18.84 1.95
N LYS A 62 -24.39 19.78 1.16
CA LYS A 62 -24.60 21.22 1.39
C LYS A 62 -26.05 21.63 1.14
N ASP A 63 -26.69 21.07 0.12
CA ASP A 63 -28.05 21.42 -0.27
C ASP A 63 -29.11 20.78 0.63
N ALA A 64 -28.92 19.52 1.02
CA ALA A 64 -29.84 18.78 1.88
C ALA A 64 -29.70 19.14 3.37
N GLY A 65 -28.55 19.68 3.78
CA GLY A 65 -28.26 20.06 5.16
C GLY A 65 -28.56 18.92 6.13
N PHE A 66 -29.46 19.17 7.08
CA PHE A 66 -29.85 18.18 8.10
C PHE A 66 -30.45 16.89 7.51
N PHE A 67 -31.10 16.94 6.35
CA PHE A 67 -31.74 15.78 5.72
C PHE A 67 -30.82 14.97 4.80
N MET A 68 -29.50 15.21 4.82
CA MET A 68 -28.54 14.57 3.90
C MET A 68 -28.60 13.04 3.87
N VAL A 69 -28.78 12.37 5.01
CA VAL A 69 -28.78 10.89 5.09
C VAL A 69 -30.00 10.28 4.37
N PHE A 70 -31.06 11.05 4.20
CA PHE A 70 -32.26 10.61 3.50
C PHE A 70 -32.22 11.01 2.02
N ARG A 71 -31.77 12.23 1.71
CA ARG A 71 -31.78 12.76 0.34
C ARG A 71 -30.58 12.34 -0.50
N CYS A 72 -29.38 12.25 0.10
CA CYS A 72 -28.13 12.02 -0.61
C CYS A 72 -27.72 10.54 -0.69
N ARG A 73 -28.69 9.62 -0.68
CA ARG A 73 -28.42 8.17 -0.63
C ARG A 73 -27.81 7.67 -1.92
N GLU A 74 -28.26 8.20 -3.06
CA GLU A 74 -27.79 7.79 -4.38
C GLU A 74 -26.35 8.27 -4.63
N GLU A 75 -26.06 9.53 -4.31
CA GLU A 75 -24.72 10.11 -4.41
C GLU A 75 -23.74 9.40 -3.49
N ASN A 76 -24.18 9.06 -2.27
CA ASN A 76 -23.37 8.28 -1.34
C ASN A 76 -23.13 6.85 -1.84
N ALA A 77 -24.14 6.20 -2.45
CA ALA A 77 -23.98 4.88 -3.04
C ALA A 77 -22.97 4.89 -4.18
N ALA A 78 -23.06 5.87 -5.09
CA ALA A 78 -22.12 6.05 -6.19
C ALA A 78 -20.69 6.33 -5.69
N LEU A 79 -20.53 7.19 -4.69
CA LEU A 79 -19.23 7.43 -4.06
C LEU A 79 -18.67 6.15 -3.42
N LYS A 80 -19.50 5.42 -2.68
CA LYS A 80 -19.10 4.16 -2.04
C LYS A 80 -18.69 3.12 -3.07
N GLU A 81 -19.41 3.01 -4.17
CA GLU A 81 -19.08 2.11 -5.26
C GLU A 81 -17.70 2.42 -5.85
N CYS A 82 -17.43 3.69 -6.19
CA CYS A 82 -16.12 4.12 -6.69
C CYS A 82 -14.98 3.78 -5.72
N LEU A 83 -15.16 4.09 -4.43
CA LEU A 83 -14.14 3.77 -3.41
C LEU A 83 -13.94 2.26 -3.25
N THR A 84 -15.03 1.49 -3.30
CA THR A 84 -15.00 0.03 -3.12
C THR A 84 -14.23 -0.65 -4.24
N LEU A 85 -14.35 -0.18 -5.49
CA LEU A 85 -13.57 -0.69 -6.62
C LEU A 85 -12.07 -0.57 -6.36
N HIS A 86 -11.61 0.58 -5.84
CA HIS A 86 -10.20 0.77 -5.49
C HIS A 86 -9.76 -0.07 -4.28
N TYR A 87 -10.65 -0.28 -3.29
CA TYR A 87 -10.30 -1.11 -2.13
C TYR A 87 -10.20 -2.60 -2.45
N GLN A 88 -10.95 -3.08 -3.43
CA GLN A 88 -10.90 -4.48 -3.87
C GLN A 88 -9.71 -4.75 -4.80
N ASP A 89 -9.10 -3.72 -5.35
CA ASP A 89 -7.94 -3.85 -6.25
C ASP A 89 -6.65 -4.17 -5.47
N PRO A 90 -6.10 -5.38 -5.59
CA PRO A 90 -4.84 -5.74 -4.92
C PRO A 90 -3.65 -4.93 -5.45
N ALA A 91 -3.68 -4.50 -6.72
CA ALA A 91 -2.60 -3.69 -7.30
C ALA A 91 -2.54 -2.32 -6.63
N PHE A 92 -3.70 -1.72 -6.33
CA PHE A 92 -3.77 -0.47 -5.60
C PHE A 92 -3.28 -0.59 -4.15
N PHE A 93 -3.55 -1.72 -3.50
CA PHE A 93 -2.99 -2.01 -2.17
C PHE A 93 -1.45 -2.08 -2.21
N GLU A 94 -0.89 -2.78 -3.20
CA GLU A 94 0.57 -2.88 -3.36
C GLU A 94 1.22 -1.54 -3.66
N GLU A 95 0.62 -0.71 -4.53
CA GLU A 95 1.08 0.66 -4.82
C GLU A 95 1.16 1.48 -3.52
N CYS A 96 0.10 1.45 -2.70
CA CYS A 96 0.05 2.17 -1.43
C CYS A 96 1.03 1.59 -0.40
N LYS A 97 1.23 0.26 -0.38
CA LYS A 97 2.22 -0.41 0.48
C LYS A 97 3.64 0.06 0.15
N GLN A 98 4.00 0.10 -1.13
CA GLN A 98 5.33 0.52 -1.56
C GLN A 98 5.60 1.99 -1.21
N GLU A 99 4.62 2.86 -1.42
CA GLU A 99 4.74 4.27 -1.03
C GLU A 99 4.90 4.45 0.47
N TYR A 100 4.09 3.74 1.28
CA TYR A 100 4.22 3.75 2.72
C TYR A 100 5.62 3.32 3.19
N LEU A 101 6.19 2.29 2.55
CA LEU A 101 7.54 1.80 2.85
C LEU A 101 8.61 2.82 2.49
N ARG A 102 8.47 3.50 1.35
CA ARG A 102 9.36 4.59 0.93
C ARG A 102 9.33 5.74 1.94
N GLU A 103 8.15 6.23 2.31
CA GLU A 103 8.00 7.28 3.32
C GLU A 103 8.59 6.87 4.67
N LYS A 104 8.42 5.61 5.07
CA LYS A 104 9.00 5.07 6.30
C LYS A 104 10.54 5.04 6.23
N GLN A 105 11.11 4.75 5.07
CA GLN A 105 12.56 4.78 4.86
C GLN A 105 13.09 6.22 4.90
N GLU A 106 12.42 7.15 4.24
CA GLU A 106 12.75 8.57 4.28
C GLU A 106 12.69 9.13 5.70
N TYR A 107 11.67 8.75 6.48
CA TYR A 107 11.56 9.12 7.89
C TYR A 107 12.73 8.58 8.72
N LYS A 108 13.17 7.34 8.46
CA LYS A 108 14.34 6.76 9.14
C LYS A 108 15.64 7.48 8.78
N GLN A 109 15.78 7.95 7.55
CA GLN A 109 17.00 8.62 7.08
C GLN A 109 17.06 10.08 7.50
N THR A 110 15.94 10.79 7.42
CA THR A 110 15.90 12.25 7.60
C THR A 110 15.35 12.68 8.97
N GLY A 111 14.65 11.79 9.67
CA GLY A 111 13.90 12.12 10.89
C GLY A 111 12.69 13.03 10.67
N ILE A 112 12.41 13.44 9.43
CA ILE A 112 11.32 14.35 9.09
C ILE A 112 10.09 13.51 8.75
N PRO A 113 8.98 13.62 9.50
CA PRO A 113 7.75 12.92 9.14
C PRO A 113 7.28 13.42 7.77
N ALA A 114 6.85 12.51 6.90
CA ALA A 114 6.14 12.88 5.68
C ALA A 114 4.98 13.82 6.09
N LYS A 115 5.13 15.12 5.77
CA LYS A 115 4.38 16.22 6.38
C LYS A 115 2.88 16.23 6.09
N ASN A 116 2.31 15.15 5.54
CA ASN A 116 0.92 15.08 5.11
C ASN A 116 0.26 13.72 5.36
N ARG A 117 0.40 13.11 6.54
CA ARG A 117 -0.75 12.34 7.06
C ARG A 117 -1.82 13.35 7.42
N LYS A 118 -2.48 13.94 6.40
CA LYS A 118 -3.54 14.93 6.53
C LYS A 118 -4.50 14.39 7.60
N GLN A 119 -4.40 14.95 8.80
CA GLN A 119 -5.31 14.72 9.91
C GLN A 119 -6.64 15.38 9.58
N LYS A 120 -7.28 14.97 8.48
CA LYS A 120 -8.61 15.40 8.08
C LYS A 120 -9.24 14.28 7.26
N LEU A 121 -9.42 13.11 7.87
CA LEU A 121 -10.76 12.58 7.73
C LEU A 121 -11.62 13.51 8.59
N PRO A 122 -12.51 14.34 8.02
CA PRO A 122 -13.72 14.61 8.77
C PRO A 122 -14.34 13.22 8.98
N THR A 123 -14.32 12.75 10.22
CA THR A 123 -15.41 11.89 10.66
C THR A 123 -16.63 12.78 10.51
N SER A 124 -17.30 12.70 9.36
CA SER A 124 -18.63 13.26 9.24
C SER A 124 -19.44 12.52 10.29
N MET A 125 -19.75 13.22 11.37
CA MET A 125 -21.03 13.03 12.04
C MET A 125 -22.14 13.37 11.05
#